data_AF-A0A1C6HCZ7-F1
#
_entry.id   AF-A0A1C6HCZ7-F1
#
_cell.length_a   1.000
_cell.length_b   1.000
_cell.length_c   1.000
_cell.angle_alpha   90.00
_cell.angle_beta   90.00
_cell.angle_gamma   90.00
#
_symmetry.space_group_name_H-M   'P 1'
#
loop_
_entity.id
_entity.type
_entity.pdbx_description
1 polymer ?
#
loop_
_entity_poly.entity_id
_entity_poly.type
_entity_poly.pdbx_seq_one_letter_code
_entity_poly.pdbx_strand_id
1 'polypeptide(L)'
;MNDSLKEIIKEVIKDFFIITVAMLFVVSLANSIALIEYYPPDFPWVVMGTGAVTSIPTLLFYFKEEPTKLQARIRIVIHFCLIQAIVMTEGFLLGWYKNFPMALLVFAMITAVYLLTFLFSYITRTSTAKSINESLKKFNADEDYQDE
;
A
#
# COMPACT_ATOMS: atom_id res chain seq x y z
N MET A 1 -6.72 -20.37 16.21
CA MET A 1 -6.85 -19.43 15.07
C MET A 1 -6.51 -20.19 13.79
N ASN A 2 -7.44 -20.25 12.81
CA ASN A 2 -7.22 -20.93 11.53
C ASN A 2 -6.02 -20.29 10.78
N ASP A 3 -5.25 -21.07 10.02
CA ASP A 3 -4.01 -20.62 9.39
C ASP A 3 -4.25 -19.53 8.33
N SER A 4 -5.37 -19.59 7.60
CA SER A 4 -5.79 -18.52 6.68
C SER A 4 -6.00 -17.16 7.38
N LEU A 5 -6.50 -17.15 8.62
CA LEU A 5 -6.69 -15.91 9.38
C LEU A 5 -5.34 -15.31 9.82
N LYS A 6 -4.34 -16.14 10.16
CA LYS A 6 -2.99 -15.67 10.47
C LYS A 6 -2.33 -14.98 9.27
N GLU A 7 -2.50 -15.56 8.08
CA GLU A 7 -1.95 -14.98 6.84
C GLU A 7 -2.59 -13.63 6.51
N ILE A 8 -3.92 -13.53 6.63
CA ILE A 8 -4.63 -12.26 6.42
C ILE A 8 -4.11 -11.19 7.38
N ILE A 9 -4.00 -11.50 8.68
CA ILE A 9 -3.51 -10.56 9.69
C ILE A 9 -2.08 -10.12 9.36
N LYS A 10 -1.22 -11.04 8.95
CA LYS A 10 0.18 -10.74 8.58
C LYS A 10 0.25 -9.77 7.38
N GLU A 11 -0.57 -10.00 6.36
CA GLU A 11 -0.64 -9.12 5.19
C GLU A 11 -1.14 -7.71 5.57
N VAL A 12 -2.22 -7.61 6.34
CA VAL A 12 -2.76 -6.32 6.82
C VAL A 12 -1.73 -5.55 7.65
N ILE A 13 -1.03 -6.22 8.56
CA ILE A 13 0.03 -5.60 9.37
C ILE A 13 1.17 -5.08 8.49
N LYS A 14 1.61 -5.86 7.50
CA LYS A 14 2.65 -5.45 6.55
C LYS A 14 2.21 -4.22 5.77
N ASP A 15 0.98 -4.22 5.24
CA ASP A 15 0.46 -3.11 4.46
C ASP A 15 0.28 -1.85 5.30
N PHE A 16 -0.16 -1.98 6.55
CA PHE A 16 -0.18 -0.88 7.53
C PHE A 16 1.18 -0.20 7.63
N PHE A 17 2.26 -0.96 7.88
CA PHE A 17 3.60 -0.39 7.99
C PHE A 17 4.07 0.28 6.69
N ILE A 18 3.82 -0.36 5.54
CA ILE A 18 4.19 0.21 4.22
C ILE A 18 3.46 1.53 3.98
N ILE A 19 2.15 1.59 4.24
CA ILE A 19 1.32 2.79 4.07
C ILE A 19 1.79 3.90 5.01
N THR A 20 1.99 3.60 6.30
CA THR A 20 2.47 4.57 7.30
C THR A 20 3.81 5.18 6.88
N VAL A 21 4.78 4.35 6.46
CA VAL A 21 6.10 4.84 6.01
C VAL A 21 5.97 5.67 4.73
N ALA A 22 5.18 5.22 3.75
CA ALA A 22 4.96 5.95 2.51
C ALA A 22 4.29 7.31 2.75
N MET A 23 3.33 7.37 3.67
CA MET A 23 2.65 8.61 4.03
C MET A 23 3.60 9.58 4.74
N LEU A 24 4.37 9.12 5.73
CA LEU A 24 5.40 9.94 6.37
C LEU A 24 6.42 10.47 5.35
N PHE A 25 6.82 9.66 4.38
CA PHE A 25 7.75 10.06 3.33
C PHE A 25 7.17 11.15 2.42
N VAL A 26 5.99 10.93 1.83
CA VAL A 26 5.35 11.88 0.92
C VAL A 26 5.09 13.21 1.61
N VAL A 27 4.61 13.15 2.84
CA VAL A 27 4.27 14.33 3.62
C VAL A 27 5.57 15.07 4.01
N SER A 28 6.60 14.38 4.52
CA SER A 28 7.92 15.00 4.77
C SER A 28 8.52 15.67 3.53
N LEU A 29 8.40 15.03 2.36
CA LEU A 29 8.84 15.60 1.09
C LEU A 29 8.05 16.87 0.75
N ALA A 30 6.73 16.85 0.86
CA ALA A 30 5.88 18.03 0.63
C ALA A 30 6.25 19.21 1.55
N ASN A 31 6.54 18.97 2.83
CA ASN A 31 7.01 20.01 3.75
C ASN A 31 8.40 20.54 3.36
N SER A 32 9.30 19.68 2.87
CA SER A 32 10.64 20.11 2.44
C SER A 32 10.65 21.08 1.25
N ILE A 33 9.60 21.05 0.42
CA ILE A 33 9.40 21.98 -0.70
C ILE A 33 8.34 23.04 -0.42
N ALA A 34 8.04 23.29 0.86
CA ALA A 34 7.11 24.31 1.35
C ALA A 34 5.67 24.19 0.79
N LEU A 35 5.24 22.98 0.40
CA LEU A 35 3.85 22.74 -0.02
C LEU A 35 2.88 22.70 1.18
N ILE A 36 3.40 22.43 2.38
CA ILE A 36 2.64 22.39 3.63
C ILE A 36 3.49 23.04 4.73
N GLU A 37 2.86 23.92 5.50
CA GLU A 37 3.48 24.61 6.64
C GLU A 37 3.07 23.89 7.93
N TYR A 38 4.02 23.17 8.52
CA TYR A 38 3.99 22.66 9.91
C TYR A 38 3.05 21.47 10.20
N TYR A 39 3.54 20.55 11.05
CA TYR A 39 2.78 19.41 11.55
C TYR A 39 2.43 19.58 13.03
N PRO A 40 1.15 19.37 13.38
CA PRO A 40 0.76 19.20 14.78
C PRO A 40 1.51 18.03 15.46
N PRO A 41 1.75 18.07 16.77
CA PRO A 41 2.40 16.98 17.51
C PRO A 41 1.67 15.63 17.42
N ASP A 42 0.36 15.65 17.19
CA ASP A 42 -0.51 14.48 17.01
C ASP A 42 -0.44 13.87 15.60
N PHE A 43 0.22 14.55 14.65
CA PHE A 43 0.31 14.11 13.25
C PHE A 43 0.80 12.65 13.07
N PRO A 44 1.84 12.16 13.77
CA PRO A 44 2.24 10.76 13.64
C PRO A 44 1.14 9.76 14.04
N TRP A 45 0.32 10.10 15.04
CA TRP A 45 -0.79 9.26 15.48
C TRP A 45 -1.91 9.22 14.45
N VAL A 46 -2.19 10.38 13.83
CA VAL A 46 -3.14 10.47 12.71
C VAL A 46 -2.66 9.60 11.54
N VAL A 47 -1.38 9.68 11.16
CA VAL A 47 -0.83 8.84 10.07
C VAL A 47 -0.90 7.34 10.40
N MET A 48 -0.65 6.95 11.64
CA MET A 48 -0.82 5.55 12.07
C MET A 48 -2.30 5.12 12.03
N GLY A 49 -3.22 5.97 12.51
CA GLY A 49 -4.66 5.71 12.43
C GLY A 49 -5.13 5.54 10.98
N THR A 50 -4.81 6.50 10.12
CA THR A 50 -5.12 6.45 8.68
C THR A 50 -4.52 5.20 8.06
N GLY A 51 -3.25 4.88 8.33
CA GLY A 51 -2.59 3.67 7.82
C GLY A 51 -3.31 2.39 8.23
N ALA A 52 -3.79 2.31 9.47
CA ALA A 52 -4.53 1.16 9.96
C ALA A 52 -5.88 1.02 9.23
N VAL A 53 -6.66 2.10 9.11
CA VAL A 53 -7.95 2.09 8.41
C VAL A 53 -7.79 1.76 6.93
N THR A 54 -6.78 2.35 6.28
CA THR A 54 -6.53 2.17 4.84
C THR A 54 -5.89 0.82 4.48
N SER A 55 -5.37 0.07 5.45
CA SER A 55 -4.93 -1.32 5.23
C SER A 55 -6.10 -2.31 5.08
N ILE A 56 -7.30 -1.97 5.57
CA ILE A 56 -8.47 -2.86 5.53
C ILE A 56 -8.98 -3.06 4.10
N PRO A 57 -9.13 -2.01 3.24
CA PRO A 57 -9.50 -2.20 1.84
C PRO A 57 -8.58 -3.14 1.06
N THR A 58 -7.32 -3.35 1.47
CA THR A 58 -6.39 -4.27 0.79
C THR A 58 -6.88 -5.72 0.78
N LEU A 59 -7.79 -6.08 1.71
CA LEU A 59 -8.48 -7.37 1.70
C LEU A 59 -9.26 -7.63 0.40
N LEU A 60 -9.58 -6.60 -0.38
CA LEU A 60 -10.14 -6.73 -1.74
C LEU A 60 -9.25 -7.46 -2.74
N PHE A 61 -8.00 -7.73 -2.38
CA PHE A 61 -7.07 -8.54 -3.16
C PHE A 61 -6.87 -9.95 -2.61
N TYR A 62 -7.47 -10.31 -1.47
CA TYR A 62 -7.38 -11.66 -0.91
C TYR A 62 -8.37 -12.60 -1.61
N PHE A 63 -7.86 -13.49 -2.47
CA PHE A 63 -8.63 -14.52 -3.15
C PHE A 63 -7.97 -15.89 -3.08
N LYS A 64 -8.82 -16.91 -3.05
CA LYS A 64 -8.43 -18.32 -3.15
C LYS A 64 -8.08 -18.73 -4.60
N GLU A 65 -8.62 -18.02 -5.59
CA GLU A 65 -8.45 -18.30 -7.02
C GLU A 65 -7.80 -17.11 -7.74
N GLU A 66 -7.01 -17.38 -8.77
CA GLU A 66 -6.35 -16.34 -9.56
C GLU A 66 -7.38 -15.52 -10.37
N PRO A 67 -7.44 -14.19 -10.19
CA PRO A 67 -8.37 -13.35 -10.91
C PRO A 67 -7.94 -13.14 -12.37
N THR A 68 -8.90 -12.92 -13.26
CA THR A 68 -8.60 -12.52 -14.64
C THR A 68 -7.99 -11.12 -14.71
N LYS A 69 -7.29 -10.78 -15.79
CA LYS A 69 -6.69 -9.44 -15.99
C LYS A 69 -7.70 -8.29 -15.84
N LEU A 70 -8.92 -8.48 -16.35
CA LEU A 70 -9.99 -7.49 -16.24
C LEU A 70 -10.47 -7.33 -14.80
N GLN A 71 -10.70 -8.45 -14.10
CA GLN A 71 -11.10 -8.44 -12.69
C GLN A 71 -10.03 -7.78 -11.81
N ALA A 72 -8.75 -8.07 -12.04
CA ALA A 72 -7.65 -7.44 -11.33
C ALA A 72 -7.63 -5.91 -11.53
N ARG A 73 -7.82 -5.42 -12.77
CA ARG A 73 -7.90 -3.98 -13.07
C ARG A 73 -9.09 -3.32 -12.39
N ILE A 74 -10.28 -3.91 -12.47
CA ILE A 74 -11.49 -3.38 -11.83
C ILE A 74 -11.28 -3.27 -10.32
N ARG A 75 -10.67 -4.29 -9.69
CA ARG A 75 -10.35 -4.26 -8.26
C ARG A 75 -9.37 -3.16 -7.89
N ILE A 76 -8.33 -2.93 -8.68
CA ILE A 76 -7.38 -1.82 -8.46
C ILE A 76 -8.11 -0.47 -8.47
N VAL A 77 -9.04 -0.28 -9.41
CA VAL A 77 -9.84 0.96 -9.50
C VAL A 77 -10.75 1.09 -8.26
N ILE A 78 -11.48 0.04 -7.90
CA ILE A 78 -12.35 0.03 -6.70
C ILE A 78 -11.53 0.32 -5.44
N HIS A 79 -10.38 -0.33 -5.29
CA HIS A 79 -9.49 -0.14 -4.15
C HIS A 79 -9.00 1.30 -4.06
N PHE A 80 -8.52 1.88 -5.17
CA PHE A 80 -8.13 3.28 -5.23
C PHE A 80 -9.29 4.21 -4.83
N CYS A 81 -10.48 4.01 -5.39
CA CYS A 81 -11.65 4.82 -5.05
C CYS A 81 -12.03 4.71 -3.57
N LEU A 82 -11.94 3.52 -2.96
CA LEU A 82 -12.23 3.32 -1.54
C LEU A 82 -11.22 4.02 -0.64
N ILE A 83 -9.92 3.85 -0.91
CA ILE A 83 -8.87 4.55 -0.17
C ILE A 83 -9.10 6.06 -0.25
N GLN A 84 -9.38 6.57 -1.44
CA GLN A 84 -9.61 7.99 -1.62
C GLN A 84 -10.86 8.48 -0.90
N ALA A 85 -11.96 7.73 -0.94
CA ALA A 85 -13.17 8.07 -0.20
C ALA A 85 -12.93 8.10 1.32
N ILE A 86 -12.23 7.09 1.86
CA ILE A 86 -11.90 6.99 3.29
C ILE A 86 -11.07 8.20 3.72
N VAL A 87 -9.94 8.45 3.04
CA VAL A 87 -8.98 9.47 3.48
C VAL A 87 -9.51 10.88 3.23
N MET A 88 -10.28 11.11 2.16
CA MET A 88 -10.95 12.40 1.98
C MET A 88 -12.00 12.63 3.06
N THR A 89 -12.80 11.62 3.41
CA THR A 89 -13.77 11.76 4.51
C THR A 89 -13.09 12.03 5.84
N GLU A 90 -12.02 11.30 6.16
CA GLU A 90 -11.20 11.54 7.34
C GLU A 90 -10.61 12.96 7.34
N GLY A 91 -10.02 13.39 6.22
CA GLY A 91 -9.43 14.72 6.10
C GLY A 91 -10.45 15.85 6.22
N PHE A 92 -11.69 15.62 5.77
CA PHE A 92 -12.79 16.58 6.00
C PHE A 92 -13.15 16.65 7.50
N LEU A 93 -13.30 15.51 8.17
CA LEU A 93 -13.66 15.44 9.59
C LEU A 93 -12.57 16.02 10.50
N LEU A 94 -11.30 15.86 10.13
CA LEU A 94 -10.14 16.39 10.84
C LEU A 94 -9.74 17.81 10.38
N GLY A 95 -10.44 18.38 9.40
CA GLY A 95 -10.24 19.75 8.96
C GLY A 95 -8.96 20.01 8.14
N TRP A 96 -8.42 18.99 7.46
CA TRP A 96 -7.22 19.10 6.61
C TRP A 96 -7.41 20.04 5.41
N TYR A 97 -8.65 20.20 4.95
CA TYR A 97 -8.99 21.11 3.88
C TYR A 97 -10.32 21.81 4.16
N LYS A 98 -10.39 23.10 3.83
CA LYS A 98 -11.60 23.94 4.05
C LYS A 98 -12.21 24.46 2.75
N ASN A 99 -11.50 24.30 1.64
CA ASN A 99 -11.92 24.75 0.33
C ASN A 99 -11.49 23.75 -0.75
N PHE A 100 -12.04 23.92 -1.96
CA PHE A 100 -11.81 23.01 -3.06
C PHE A 100 -10.33 22.88 -3.49
N PRO A 101 -9.54 23.96 -3.59
CA PRO A 101 -8.11 23.83 -3.93
C PRO A 101 -7.31 23.01 -2.93
N MET A 102 -7.54 23.19 -1.62
CA MET A 102 -6.88 22.37 -0.60
C MET A 102 -7.33 20.91 -0.68
N ALA A 103 -8.62 20.65 -0.95
CA ALA A 103 -9.13 19.30 -1.14
C ALA A 103 -8.44 18.60 -2.33
N LEU A 104 -8.22 19.33 -3.44
CA LEU A 104 -7.51 18.81 -4.61
C LEU A 104 -6.02 18.52 -4.32
N LEU A 105 -5.37 19.36 -3.51
CA LEU A 105 -4.00 19.14 -3.05
C LEU A 105 -3.91 17.87 -2.19
N VAL A 106 -4.80 17.73 -1.19
CA VAL A 106 -4.87 16.51 -0.36
C VAL A 106 -5.15 15.28 -1.23
N PHE A 107 -6.08 15.36 -2.17
CA PHE A 107 -6.37 14.29 -3.12
C PHE A 107 -5.11 13.86 -3.89
N ALA A 108 -4.33 14.82 -4.40
CA ALA A 108 -3.10 14.55 -5.12
C ALA A 108 -2.03 13.91 -4.22
N MET A 109 -1.90 14.35 -2.97
CA MET A 109 -0.96 13.75 -2.00
C MET A 109 -1.31 12.29 -1.69
N ILE A 110 -2.59 11.99 -1.45
CA ILE A 110 -3.02 10.60 -1.20
C ILE A 110 -2.83 9.73 -2.44
N THR A 111 -3.06 10.29 -3.63
CA THR A 111 -2.75 9.60 -4.89
C THR A 111 -1.25 9.29 -4.99
N ALA A 112 -0.37 10.22 -4.59
CA ALA A 112 1.07 9.98 -4.57
C ALA A 112 1.46 8.86 -3.58
N VAL A 113 0.89 8.85 -2.38
CA VAL A 113 1.08 7.76 -1.41
C VAL A 113 0.62 6.42 -1.99
N TYR A 114 -0.55 6.40 -2.64
CA TYR A 114 -1.08 5.19 -3.27
C TYR A 114 -0.15 4.66 -4.37
N LEU A 115 0.35 5.54 -5.25
CA LEU A 115 1.28 5.15 -6.31
C LEU A 115 2.61 4.64 -5.74
N LEU A 116 3.11 5.26 -4.67
CA LEU A 116 4.34 4.85 -4.01
C LEU A 116 4.20 3.46 -3.37
N THR A 117 3.12 3.21 -2.63
CA THR A 117 2.84 1.90 -2.03
C THR A 117 2.59 0.82 -3.09
N PHE A 118 1.91 1.16 -4.19
CA PHE A 118 1.74 0.28 -5.34
C PHE A 118 3.08 -0.08 -5.99
N LEU A 119 3.97 0.90 -6.17
CA LEU A 119 5.32 0.70 -6.71
C LEU A 119 6.15 -0.21 -5.79
N PHE A 120 6.18 0.05 -4.48
CA PHE A 120 6.87 -0.81 -3.51
C PHE A 120 6.35 -2.25 -3.57
N SER A 121 5.02 -2.41 -3.57
CA SER A 121 4.39 -3.73 -3.69
C SER A 121 4.80 -4.46 -4.98
N TYR A 122 4.86 -3.75 -6.10
CA TYR A 122 5.30 -4.29 -7.38
C TYR A 122 6.78 -4.72 -7.35
N ILE A 123 7.67 -3.87 -6.81
CA ILE A 123 9.11 -4.17 -6.70
C ILE A 123 9.33 -5.40 -5.82
N THR A 124 8.66 -5.48 -4.66
CA THR A 124 8.78 -6.65 -3.77
C THR A 124 8.30 -7.92 -4.46
N ARG A 125 7.14 -7.89 -5.12
CA ARG A 125 6.60 -9.06 -5.84
C ARG A 125 7.50 -9.53 -6.97
N THR A 126 8.04 -8.60 -7.77
CA THR A 126 8.96 -8.94 -8.87
C THR A 126 10.29 -9.50 -8.36
N SER A 127 10.83 -8.95 -7.27
CA SER A 127 12.03 -9.47 -6.61
C SER A 127 11.84 -10.90 -6.10
N THR A 128 10.73 -11.17 -5.40
CA THR A 128 10.39 -12.52 -4.90
C THR A 128 10.19 -13.52 -6.04
N ALA A 129 9.52 -13.14 -7.13
CA ALA A 129 9.36 -14.02 -8.28
C ALA A 129 10.70 -14.37 -8.94
N LYS A 130 11.61 -13.39 -9.03
CA LYS A 130 12.96 -13.60 -9.56
C LYS A 130 13.77 -14.55 -8.67
N SER A 131 13.74 -14.37 -7.35
CA SER A 131 14.48 -15.24 -6.43
C SER A 131 14.00 -16.69 -6.48
N ILE A 132 12.68 -16.93 -6.61
CA ILE A 132 12.13 -18.28 -6.76
C ILE A 132 12.63 -18.94 -8.05
N ASN A 133 12.59 -18.22 -9.17
CA ASN A 133 13.09 -18.73 -10.45
C ASN A 133 14.59 -19.03 -10.40
N GLU A 134 15.39 -18.23 -9.70
CA GLU A 134 16.81 -18.50 -9.50
C GLU A 134 17.05 -19.73 -8.61
N SER A 135 16.28 -19.90 -7.52
CA SER A 135 16.35 -21.09 -6.66
C SER A 135 15.99 -22.37 -7.41
N LEU A 136 14.94 -22.36 -8.24
CA LEU A 136 14.56 -23.51 -9.06
C LEU A 136 15.63 -23.89 -10.09
N LYS A 137 16.27 -22.90 -10.73
CA LYS A 137 17.38 -23.16 -11.66
C LYS A 137 18.58 -23.82 -10.96
N LYS A 138 18.90 -23.41 -9.74
CA LYS A 138 19.98 -24.02 -8.95
C LYS A 138 19.65 -25.45 -8.56
N PHE A 139 18.44 -25.67 -8.04
CA PHE A 139 17.98 -27.00 -7.66
C PHE A 139 18.02 -27.99 -8.83
N ASN A 140 17.50 -27.61 -9.99
CA ASN A 140 17.54 -28.47 -11.19
C ASN A 140 18.96 -28.72 -11.69
N ALA A 141 19.86 -27.73 -11.60
CA ALA A 141 21.26 -27.92 -11.97
C ALA A 141 21.97 -28.88 -11.01
N ASP A 142 21.69 -28.79 -9.71
CA ASP A 142 22.27 -29.66 -8.69
C ASP A 142 21.75 -31.11 -8.79
N GLU A 143 20.52 -31.34 -9.26
CA GLU A 143 19.99 -32.68 -9.59
C GLU A 143 20.67 -33.28 -10.82
N ASP A 144 20.83 -32.52 -11.92
CA ASP A 144 21.53 -33.00 -13.13
C ASP A 144 22.98 -33.44 -12.83
N TYR A 145 23.66 -32.82 -11.84
CA TYR A 145 25.01 -33.21 -11.42
C TYR A 145 25.06 -34.46 -10.51
N GLN A 146 23.95 -34.88 -9.92
CA GLN A 146 23.89 -36.08 -9.08
C GLN A 146 23.56 -37.35 -9.87
N ASP A 147 23.08 -37.20 -11.11
CA ASP A 147 22.72 -38.28 -12.02
C ASP A 147 23.83 -38.64 -13.05
N GLU A 148 24.98 -37.92 -13.04
CA GLU A 148 26.22 -38.23 -13.78
C GLU A 148 27.28 -38.95 -12.91
#